data_AF-A0A182UKL2-F1
#
_entry.id   AF-A0A182UKL2-F1
#
_cell.length_a   1.000
_cell.length_b   1.000
_cell.length_c   1.000
_cell.angle_alpha   90.00
_cell.angle_beta   90.00
_cell.angle_gamma   90.00
#
_symmetry.space_group_name_H-M   'P 1'
#
loop_
_entity.id
_entity.type
_entity.pdbx_description
1 polymer ?
#
loop_
_entity_poly.entity_id
_entity_poly.type
_entity_poly.pdbx_seq_one_letter_code
_entity_poly.pdbx_strand_id
1 'polypeptide(L)' 'MYKRLIDAQQTKNKVDPEVTLQFLKSAIYYFLTDKENSQGHLNAIESILGFSDVERSNIDKARAYK' A
#
# COMPACT_ATOMS: atom_id res chain seq x y z
N MET A 1 -13.43 20.16 -25.65
CA MET A 1 -11.97 19.91 -25.76
C MET A 1 -11.31 19.71 -24.38
N TYR A 2 -11.50 20.62 -23.42
CA TYR A 2 -10.91 20.53 -22.07
C TYR A 2 -11.37 19.32 -21.22
N LYS A 3 -12.64 18.93 -21.31
CA LYS A 3 -13.19 17.76 -20.57
C LYS A 3 -12.42 16.46 -20.88
N ARG A 4 -12.05 16.25 -22.16
CA ARG A 4 -11.33 15.06 -22.62
C ARG A 4 -9.89 14.97 -22.11
N LEU A 5 -9.24 16.10 -21.83
CA LEU A 5 -7.90 16.12 -21.26
C LEU A 5 -7.90 15.74 -19.77
N ILE A 6 -8.96 16.12 -19.05
CA ILE A 6 -9.17 15.74 -17.64
C ILE A 6 -9.49 14.25 -17.53
N ASP A 7 -10.40 13.73 -18.37
CA ASP A 7 -10.73 12.30 -18.38
C ASP A 7 -9.52 11.42 -18.80
N ALA A 8 -8.67 11.92 -19.70
CA ALA A 8 -7.42 11.26 -20.10
C ALA A 8 -6.32 11.29 -19.02
N GLN A 9 -6.37 12.24 -18.08
CA GLN A 9 -5.52 12.22 -16.88
C GLN A 9 -6.06 11.24 -15.82
N GLN A 10 -7.38 11.09 -15.70
CA GLN A 10 -7.99 10.15 -14.75
C GLN A 10 -7.82 8.68 -15.15
N THR A 11 -7.66 8.39 -16.44
CA THR A 11 -7.47 7.01 -16.95
C THR A 11 -6.02 6.51 -16.91
N LYS A 12 -5.03 7.39 -16.70
CA LYS A 12 -3.59 7.02 -16.75
C LYS A 12 -3.03 6.35 -15.49
N ASN A 13 -3.78 6.32 -14.38
CA ASN A 13 -3.29 5.80 -13.09
C ASN A 13 -4.10 4.61 -12.56
N LYS A 14 -4.83 3.89 -13.42
CA LYS A 14 -5.46 2.64 -13.01
C LYS A 14 -4.39 1.54 -13.09
N VAL A 15 -3.60 1.42 -12.01
CA VAL A 15 -2.70 0.28 -11.82
C VAL A 15 -3.53 -1.00 -11.99
N ASP A 16 -3.00 -1.94 -12.77
CA ASP A 16 -3.68 -3.21 -13.02
C ASP A 16 -3.96 -3.93 -11.68
N PRO A 17 -5.22 -4.30 -11.40
CA PRO A 17 -5.57 -4.95 -10.13
C PRO A 17 -4.79 -6.24 -9.85
N GLU A 18 -4.44 -7.01 -10.88
CA GLU A 18 -3.65 -8.23 -10.75
C GLU A 18 -2.22 -7.91 -10.29
N VAL A 19 -1.65 -6.83 -10.85
CA VAL A 19 -0.33 -6.33 -10.45
C VAL A 19 -0.36 -5.85 -9.01
N THR A 20 -1.38 -5.07 -8.61
CA THR A 20 -1.55 -4.63 -7.22
C THR A 20 -1.67 -5.82 -6.26
N LEU A 21 -2.43 -6.85 -6.63
CA LEU A 21 -2.57 -8.09 -5.85
C LEU A 21 -1.24 -8.83 -5.69
N GLN A 22 -0.43 -8.92 -6.75
CA GLN A 22 0.89 -9.54 -6.70
C GLN A 22 1.85 -8.76 -5.79
N PHE A 23 1.83 -7.43 -5.84
CA PHE A 23 2.59 -6.59 -4.92
C PHE A 23 2.16 -6.77 -3.48
N LEU A 24 0.85 -6.78 -3.22
CA LEU A 24 0.30 -6.98 -1.88
C LEU A 24 0.69 -8.36 -1.33
N LYS A 25 0.55 -9.43 -2.13
CA LYS A 25 0.96 -10.78 -1.77
C LYS A 25 2.45 -10.83 -1.38
N SER A 26 3.30 -10.19 -2.17
CA SER A 26 4.75 -10.15 -1.93
C SER A 26 5.08 -9.37 -0.66
N ALA A 27 4.46 -8.21 -0.46
CA ALA A 27 4.64 -7.39 0.74
C ALA A 27 4.23 -8.15 2.01
N ILE A 28 3.10 -8.88 1.98
CA ILE A 28 2.68 -9.73 3.10
C ILE A 28 3.67 -10.89 3.33
N TYR A 29 4.10 -11.58 2.27
CA TYR A 29 5.05 -12.69 2.39
C TYR A 29 6.35 -12.24 3.07
N TYR A 30 6.94 -11.13 2.62
CA TYR A 30 8.18 -10.63 3.21
C TYR A 30 7.95 -9.96 4.56
N PHE A 31 6.81 -9.32 4.81
CA PHE A 31 6.46 -8.85 6.15
C PHE A 31 6.50 -9.96 7.21
N LEU A 32 6.06 -11.17 6.85
CA LEU A 32 6.02 -12.33 7.74
C LEU A 32 7.36 -13.09 7.84
N THR A 33 8.16 -13.08 6.77
CA THR A 33 9.37 -13.92 6.66
C THR A 33 10.68 -13.15 6.85
N ASP A 34 10.73 -11.88 6.45
CA ASP A 34 11.89 -10.99 6.59
C ASP A 34 11.70 -10.08 7.81
N LYS A 35 12.17 -10.57 8.97
CA LYS A 35 12.08 -9.83 10.24
C LYS A 35 12.97 -8.60 10.28
N GLU A 36 14.10 -8.60 9.55
CA GLU A 36 15.05 -7.48 9.54
C GLU A 36 14.46 -6.24 8.90
N ASN A 37 13.63 -6.41 7.86
CA ASN A 37 12.97 -5.31 7.16
C ASN A 37 11.43 -5.32 7.29
N SER A 38 10.90 -5.90 8.37
CA SER A 38 9.45 -5.97 8.60
C SER A 38 8.76 -4.60 8.59
N GLN A 39 9.45 -3.52 9.00
CA GLN A 39 8.90 -2.16 8.91
C GLN A 39 8.73 -1.70 7.45
N GLY A 40 9.72 -1.95 6.58
CA GLY A 40 9.64 -1.56 5.17
C GLY A 40 8.49 -2.25 4.44
N HIS A 41 8.29 -3.54 4.73
CA HIS A 41 7.18 -4.31 4.17
C HIS A 41 5.83 -3.86 4.71
N LEU A 42 5.74 -3.48 5.99
CA LEU A 42 4.53 -2.87 6.56
C LEU A 42 4.17 -1.57 5.83
N ASN A 43 5.13 -0.66 5.67
CA ASN A 43 4.91 0.61 4.97
C ASN A 43 4.40 0.38 3.53
N ALA A 44 4.89 -0.67 2.85
CA ALA A 44 4.41 -1.04 1.52
C ALA A 44 2.94 -1.51 1.55
N ILE A 45 2.56 -2.34 2.53
CA ILE A 45 1.17 -2.78 2.72
C ILE A 45 0.24 -1.58 2.96
N GLU A 46 0.62 -0.68 3.86
CA GLU A 46 -0.15 0.53 4.20
C GLU A 46 -0.34 1.45 2.99
N SER A 47 0.69 1.55 2.14
CA SER A 47 0.65 2.33 0.90
C SER A 47 -0.27 1.69 -0.15
N ILE A 48 -0.14 0.39 -0.38
CA ILE A 48 -0.94 -0.36 -1.38
C ILE A 48 -2.42 -0.35 -1.01
N LEU A 49 -2.74 -0.53 0.28
CA LEU A 49 -4.12 -0.59 0.77
C LEU A 49 -4.70 0.80 1.07
N GLY A 50 -3.88 1.86 1.00
CA GLY A 50 -4.34 3.23 1.23
C GLY A 50 -4.77 3.50 2.67
N PHE A 51 -4.05 2.95 3.65
CA PHE A 51 -4.37 3.16 5.07
C PHE A 51 -4.32 4.63 5.43
N SER A 52 -5.33 5.06 6.18
CA SER A 52 -5.44 6.40 6.76
C SER A 52 -4.44 6.61 7.90
N ASP A 53 -4.18 7.87 8.23
CA ASP A 53 -3.27 8.23 9.33
C ASP A 53 -3.72 7.64 10.68
N VAL A 54 -5.03 7.50 10.89
CA VAL A 54 -5.61 6.88 12.10
C VAL A 54 -5.26 5.40 12.17
N GLU A 55 -5.40 4.67 11.06
CA GLU A 55 -5.08 3.24 10.98
C GLU A 55 -3.58 3.01 11.20
N ARG A 56 -2.72 3.81 10.56
CA ARG A 56 -1.26 3.75 10.76
C ARG A 56 -0.88 4.02 12.21
N SER A 57 -1.46 5.07 12.82
CA SER A 57 -1.21 5.38 14.24
C SER A 57 -1.61 4.23 15.18
N ASN A 58 -2.73 3.54 14.89
CA ASN A 58 -3.16 2.40 15.70
C ASN A 58 -2.22 1.19 15.54
N ILE A 59 -1.70 0.96 14.34
CA ILE A 59 -0.72 -0.10 14.06
C ILE A 59 0.61 0.19 14.78
N ASP A 60 1.11 1.42 14.69
CA ASP A 60 2.35 1.84 15.36
C ASP A 60 2.24 1.64 16.88
N LYS A 61 1.11 2.03 17.48
CA LYS A 61 0.83 1.77 18.89
C LYS A 61 0.87 0.27 19.18
N ALA A 62 0.12 -0.54 18.43
CA ALA A 62 0.06 -1.98 18.66
C ALA A 62 1.42 -2.68 18.55
N ARG A 63 2.33 -2.15 17.71
CA ARG A 63 3.69 -2.67 17.57
C ARG A 63 4.65 -2.17 18.65
N ALA A 64 4.50 -0.93 19.13
CA ALA A 64 5.31 -0.39 20.22
C ALA A 64 5.02 -1.06 21.58
N TYR A 65 3.83 -1.66 21.75
CA TYR A 65 3.47 -2.43 22.95
C TYR A 65 4.04 -3.87 22.96
N LYS A 66 4.75 -4.30 21.93
CA LYS A 66 5.21 -5.68 21.74
C LYS A 66 6.71 -5.80 21.91
#